data_AF-A0AAN7CCL2-F1
#
_entry.id   AF-A0AAN7CCL2-F1
#
_cell.length_a   1.000
_cell.length_b   1.000
_cell.length_c   1.000
_cell.angle_alpha   90.00
_cell.angle_beta   90.00
_cell.angle_gamma   90.00
#
_symmetry.space_group_name_H-M   'P 1'
#
loop_
_entity.id
_entity.type
_entity.pdbx_description
1 polymer ?
#
loop_
_entity_poly.entity_id
_entity_poly.type
_entity_poly.pdbx_seq_one_letter_code
_entity_poly.pdbx_strand_id
1 'polypeptide(L)'
;MAKRTAEEEIAAGPLKAGERPDAMDVDDKNNDMGEFEDEFEDEFESEDEIIEAGVDGRPDAEREAEEAMDVDAAAPGTFIVGKTKLEPGQTLSPDPTTYRMLHNLSTPWPCLSFDIIRDSLGDNRSVYPATMYTVAGTQADSAKANDNSIMVMKFSGLSKMQGGDGEESSDDEDDDEDADPILEHKSIPLNSTTNRIRAHQTPSQDPSKPPITLTATMTESTNVFIHDITPHLASFDTPGTVITPQQNKPLCTIRAHKSEGYAVDWSSLHPAGKLLTGDNDGLIYVTTRTDGGGFVTDTRAFQGHTSSVEEIQWSPSEASVFASASSDGTIRVWDVRSKARKPALTMHVSDVDVNVMSWSRQTTHLLASGDDAGVWAVWDLRQWKPSAGGNAAASAAQRPSPIASFNFHKEQITSVEWHPTDDSIVAVSAGDNTVTLWDLAVELDDEESKDTAGVQDVPPQLLFVHYQNLAKEVHWHPQIPGALVATGEEFSVFRTISV
;
A
#
# COMPACT_ATOMS: atom_id res chain seq x y z
N MET A 1 -45.88 -50.92 30.96
CA MET A 1 -47.24 -50.34 30.82
C MET A 1 -47.26 -49.70 29.43
N ALA A 2 -48.19 -49.90 28.49
CA ALA A 2 -49.65 -50.14 28.54
C ALA A 2 -50.45 -48.91 29.01
N LYS A 3 -51.50 -48.41 28.34
CA LYS A 3 -52.05 -48.64 26.96
C LYS A 3 -53.19 -47.62 26.70
N ARG A 4 -53.37 -47.08 25.46
CA ARG A 4 -54.59 -46.47 24.81
C ARG A 4 -54.13 -45.69 23.54
N THR A 5 -54.59 -45.97 22.30
CA THR A 5 -55.87 -45.62 21.60
C THR A 5 -56.11 -44.09 21.54
N ALA A 6 -56.25 -43.36 20.41
CA ALA A 6 -56.83 -43.64 19.06
C ALA A 6 -58.36 -43.88 19.09
N GLU A 7 -59.17 -43.73 18.02
CA GLU A 7 -58.94 -43.49 16.56
C GLU A 7 -59.19 -41.98 16.15
N GLU A 8 -59.55 -41.44 14.95
CA GLU A 8 -60.00 -41.88 13.59
C GLU A 8 -59.72 -40.77 12.49
N GLU A 9 -60.47 -40.63 11.36
CA GLU A 9 -60.14 -39.80 10.14
C GLU A 9 -61.22 -38.79 9.64
N ILE A 10 -60.85 -37.80 8.77
CA ILE A 10 -61.55 -37.39 7.50
C ILE A 10 -60.51 -36.77 6.50
N ALA A 11 -60.63 -37.03 5.19
CA ALA A 11 -59.88 -36.41 4.07
C ALA A 11 -60.80 -36.18 2.84
N ALA A 12 -60.46 -35.49 1.73
CA ALA A 12 -59.21 -34.87 1.22
C ALA A 12 -59.54 -33.46 0.61
N GLY A 13 -58.89 -32.83 -0.40
CA GLY A 13 -57.85 -33.19 -1.40
C GLY A 13 -57.48 -31.97 -2.30
N PRO A 14 -56.59 -32.10 -3.31
CA PRO A 14 -55.86 -30.95 -3.90
C PRO A 14 -56.40 -30.40 -5.24
N LEU A 15 -55.95 -29.20 -5.61
CA LEU A 15 -56.13 -28.57 -6.93
C LEU A 15 -54.78 -28.34 -7.66
N LYS A 16 -54.83 -28.16 -8.98
CA LYS A 16 -53.65 -28.02 -9.87
C LYS A 16 -53.56 -26.62 -10.51
N ALA A 17 -52.36 -26.29 -11.01
CA ALA A 17 -52.06 -25.06 -11.75
C ALA A 17 -52.66 -25.03 -13.17
N GLY A 18 -52.82 -23.82 -13.72
CA GLY A 18 -53.13 -23.60 -15.14
C GLY A 18 -53.66 -22.20 -15.48
N GLU A 19 -52.77 -21.36 -16.03
CA GLU A 19 -53.04 -20.27 -17.01
C GLU A 19 -53.86 -19.03 -16.59
N ARG A 20 -53.66 -17.95 -17.37
CA ARG A 20 -54.13 -16.57 -17.19
C ARG A 20 -54.56 -16.03 -18.57
N PRO A 21 -55.73 -15.39 -18.72
CA PRO A 21 -56.07 -14.60 -19.91
C PRO A 21 -56.00 -13.09 -19.65
N ASP A 22 -55.61 -12.32 -20.66
CA ASP A 22 -55.58 -10.85 -20.65
C ASP A 22 -56.62 -10.25 -21.64
N ALA A 23 -57.01 -9.00 -21.38
CA ALA A 23 -57.60 -7.95 -22.26
C ALA A 23 -58.62 -8.27 -23.39
N MET A 24 -59.69 -7.45 -23.49
CA MET A 24 -59.89 -6.50 -24.63
C MET A 24 -61.15 -5.61 -24.51
N ASP A 25 -60.99 -4.37 -24.99
CA ASP A 25 -61.88 -3.42 -25.69
C ASP A 25 -63.42 -3.44 -25.54
N VAL A 26 -64.00 -2.25 -25.28
CA VAL A 26 -65.29 -1.79 -25.86
C VAL A 26 -65.18 -0.28 -26.15
N ASP A 27 -65.77 0.17 -27.26
CA ASP A 27 -65.78 1.55 -27.74
C ASP A 27 -67.23 2.05 -27.99
N ASP A 28 -67.39 3.36 -28.19
CA ASP A 28 -68.49 4.06 -28.92
C ASP A 28 -69.80 4.58 -28.24
N LYS A 29 -69.84 5.93 -28.11
CA LYS A 29 -70.91 6.90 -28.51
C LYS A 29 -72.18 7.30 -27.69
N ASN A 30 -72.43 8.63 -27.79
CA ASN A 30 -73.69 9.40 -27.91
C ASN A 30 -74.48 9.92 -26.68
N ASN A 31 -74.20 11.19 -26.31
CA ASN A 31 -75.13 12.36 -26.29
C ASN A 31 -74.35 13.59 -25.77
N ASP A 32 -74.65 14.87 -26.03
CA ASP A 32 -75.18 15.70 -27.14
C ASP A 32 -75.55 17.07 -26.51
N MET A 33 -75.38 18.18 -27.25
CA MET A 33 -75.56 19.61 -26.86
C MET A 33 -74.61 20.15 -25.75
N GLY A 34 -74.16 21.41 -25.80
CA GLY A 34 -74.32 22.45 -26.83
C GLY A 34 -73.57 23.74 -26.48
N GLU A 35 -73.33 24.60 -27.47
CA GLU A 35 -72.58 25.87 -27.33
C GLU A 35 -73.45 27.02 -26.77
N PHE A 36 -72.84 27.98 -26.08
CA PHE A 36 -73.31 29.37 -25.94
C PHE A 36 -72.13 30.32 -25.72
N GLU A 37 -72.28 31.57 -26.18
CA GLU A 37 -71.20 32.56 -26.38
C GLU A 37 -70.95 33.46 -25.14
N ASP A 38 -69.81 34.17 -25.15
CA ASP A 38 -69.39 35.11 -24.11
C ASP A 38 -70.20 36.42 -24.10
N GLU A 39 -70.43 37.00 -22.91
CA GLU A 39 -70.76 38.42 -22.75
C GLU A 39 -70.27 38.94 -21.39
N PHE A 40 -69.10 39.57 -21.36
CA PHE A 40 -68.81 40.85 -20.68
C PHE A 40 -67.30 41.19 -20.81
N GLU A 41 -67.00 42.15 -21.70
CA GLU A 41 -65.74 42.90 -21.66
C GLU A 41 -65.75 43.87 -20.45
N ASP A 42 -64.59 44.10 -19.86
CA ASP A 42 -64.20 45.39 -19.26
C ASP A 42 -62.66 45.41 -19.16
N GLU A 43 -62.00 46.20 -20.01
CA GLU A 43 -60.55 46.44 -19.93
C GLU A 43 -60.21 47.29 -18.70
N PHE A 44 -59.12 46.99 -17.99
CA PHE A 44 -58.20 48.04 -17.50
C PHE A 44 -56.81 47.46 -17.16
N GLU A 45 -55.76 48.15 -17.62
CA GLU A 45 -54.36 47.80 -17.32
C GLU A 45 -53.92 48.30 -15.93
N SER A 46 -53.19 47.48 -15.18
CA SER A 46 -52.19 47.94 -14.22
C SER A 46 -51.16 46.85 -13.95
N GLU A 47 -49.89 47.11 -14.27
CA GLU A 47 -48.75 46.31 -13.83
C GLU A 47 -48.56 46.47 -12.31
N ASP A 48 -48.49 45.36 -11.57
CA ASP A 48 -47.82 45.25 -10.25
C ASP A 48 -47.78 43.75 -9.87
N GLU A 49 -46.74 43.04 -10.32
CA GLU A 49 -46.53 41.63 -10.00
C GLU A 49 -46.02 41.51 -8.55
N ILE A 50 -46.83 40.92 -7.67
CA ILE A 50 -46.51 40.82 -6.24
C ILE A 50 -45.46 39.72 -6.02
N ILE A 51 -44.19 40.10 -6.04
CA ILE A 51 -43.07 39.25 -5.64
C ILE A 51 -43.16 39.02 -4.13
N GLU A 52 -43.54 37.81 -3.71
CA GLU A 52 -43.44 37.37 -2.33
C GLU A 52 -41.95 37.15 -2.01
N ALA A 53 -41.38 38.04 -1.21
CA ALA A 53 -39.96 37.99 -0.84
C ALA A 53 -39.73 37.12 0.40
N GLY A 54 -38.61 36.38 0.41
CA GLY A 54 -38.20 35.56 1.54
C GLY A 54 -37.92 36.36 2.82
N VAL A 55 -37.69 35.65 3.93
CA VAL A 55 -37.47 36.25 5.26
C VAL A 55 -36.21 37.15 5.33
N ASP A 56 -35.30 37.03 4.36
CA ASP A 56 -34.12 37.89 4.18
C ASP A 56 -34.34 39.06 3.18
N GLY A 57 -35.49 39.11 2.50
CA GLY A 57 -35.85 40.17 1.55
C GLY A 57 -35.38 39.97 0.11
N ARG A 58 -34.89 38.77 -0.26
CA ARG A 58 -34.54 38.43 -1.66
C ARG A 58 -35.70 37.75 -2.40
N PRO A 59 -35.76 37.83 -3.75
CA PRO A 59 -36.71 37.05 -4.54
C PRO A 59 -36.33 35.57 -4.52
N ASP A 60 -37.30 34.67 -4.40
CA ASP A 60 -37.02 33.22 -4.41
C ASP A 60 -36.31 32.77 -5.72
N ALA A 61 -36.56 33.43 -6.85
CA ALA A 61 -35.85 33.15 -8.10
C ALA A 61 -34.33 33.46 -8.07
N GLU A 62 -33.85 34.38 -7.22
CA GLU A 62 -32.40 34.57 -7.01
C GLU A 62 -31.84 33.47 -6.09
N ARG A 63 -32.62 33.01 -5.11
CA ARG A 63 -32.25 31.92 -4.21
C ARG A 63 -32.23 30.56 -4.93
N GLU A 64 -33.24 30.26 -5.75
CA GLU A 64 -33.25 29.06 -6.60
C GLU A 64 -32.12 29.12 -7.65
N ALA A 65 -31.68 30.30 -8.06
CA ALA A 65 -30.51 30.46 -8.93
C ALA A 65 -29.17 30.28 -8.19
N GLU A 66 -29.02 30.74 -6.94
CA GLU A 66 -27.85 30.41 -6.10
C GLU A 66 -27.82 28.91 -5.78
N GLU A 67 -28.94 28.33 -5.33
CA GLU A 67 -29.06 26.89 -5.06
C GLU A 67 -28.75 26.08 -6.33
N ALA A 68 -29.29 26.45 -7.51
CA ALA A 68 -28.98 25.79 -8.78
C ALA A 68 -27.52 25.95 -9.24
N MET A 69 -26.86 27.08 -8.96
CA MET A 69 -25.43 27.26 -9.26
C MET A 69 -24.53 26.35 -8.43
N ASP A 70 -24.93 25.99 -7.21
CA ASP A 70 -24.22 24.97 -6.40
C ASP A 70 -24.50 23.53 -6.89
N VAL A 71 -25.65 23.24 -7.53
CA VAL A 71 -25.91 21.89 -8.10
C VAL A 71 -25.15 21.62 -9.40
N ASP A 72 -24.70 22.65 -10.14
CA ASP A 72 -23.87 22.49 -11.35
C ASP A 72 -22.41 22.08 -11.04
N ALA A 73 -22.08 21.85 -9.76
CA ALA A 73 -20.90 21.11 -9.33
C ALA A 73 -21.01 19.62 -9.76
N ALA A 74 -20.56 19.34 -10.99
CA ALA A 74 -20.58 17.99 -11.58
C ALA A 74 -20.05 16.93 -10.60
N ALA A 75 -20.89 15.92 -10.32
CA ALA A 75 -20.64 14.92 -9.29
C ALA A 75 -19.22 14.31 -9.39
N PRO A 76 -18.50 14.16 -8.26
CA PRO A 76 -17.07 13.88 -8.26
C PRO A 76 -16.75 12.54 -8.94
N GLY A 77 -16.25 12.63 -10.17
CA GLY A 77 -15.96 11.47 -11.00
C GLY A 77 -14.77 10.67 -10.47
N THR A 78 -14.96 9.36 -10.27
CA THR A 78 -13.92 8.44 -9.80
C THR A 78 -12.66 8.53 -10.68
N PHE A 79 -11.51 8.82 -10.06
CA PHE A 79 -10.24 8.86 -10.77
C PHE A 79 -9.74 7.44 -11.08
N ILE A 80 -9.57 7.12 -12.36
CA ILE A 80 -9.04 5.82 -12.82
C ILE A 80 -7.73 6.06 -13.56
N VAL A 81 -6.65 5.43 -13.07
CA VAL A 81 -5.29 5.54 -13.61
C VAL A 81 -5.27 5.30 -15.12
N GLY A 82 -4.65 6.21 -15.86
CA GLY A 82 -4.53 6.14 -17.33
C GLY A 82 -5.81 6.45 -18.12
N LYS A 83 -6.99 6.50 -17.50
CA LYS A 83 -8.26 6.90 -18.13
C LYS A 83 -8.64 8.33 -17.80
N THR A 84 -8.70 8.67 -16.51
CA THR A 84 -8.99 10.03 -16.05
C THR A 84 -7.74 10.89 -16.17
N LYS A 85 -7.88 12.12 -16.65
CA LYS A 85 -6.79 13.12 -16.69
C LYS A 85 -7.25 14.36 -15.93
N LEU A 86 -6.44 14.79 -14.98
CA LEU A 86 -6.66 16.04 -14.26
C LEU A 86 -6.39 17.23 -15.19
N GLU A 87 -7.32 18.17 -15.23
CA GLU A 87 -7.12 19.46 -15.88
C GLU A 87 -6.31 20.41 -14.97
N PRO A 88 -5.59 21.42 -15.53
CA PRO A 88 -4.77 22.32 -14.73
C PRO A 88 -5.58 23.09 -13.67
N GLY A 89 -5.36 22.74 -12.40
CA GLY A 89 -6.07 23.31 -11.24
C GLY A 89 -7.05 22.35 -10.56
N GLN A 90 -7.34 21.19 -11.14
CA GLN A 90 -8.04 20.11 -10.44
C GLN A 90 -7.11 19.42 -9.44
N THR A 91 -7.66 19.02 -8.30
CA THR A 91 -6.99 18.23 -7.25
C THR A 91 -7.76 16.94 -6.99
N LEU A 92 -7.08 15.94 -6.44
CA LEU A 92 -7.72 14.70 -5.97
C LEU A 92 -7.94 14.79 -4.46
N SER A 93 -9.19 14.66 -4.03
CA SER A 93 -9.53 14.34 -2.63
C SER A 93 -9.79 12.82 -2.50
N PRO A 94 -9.29 12.16 -1.44
CA PRO A 94 -9.69 10.80 -1.13
C PRO A 94 -11.17 10.75 -0.74
N ASP A 95 -11.87 9.68 -1.09
CA ASP A 95 -13.21 9.41 -0.55
C ASP A 95 -13.05 8.85 0.89
N PRO A 96 -13.47 9.59 1.93
CA PRO A 96 -13.23 9.20 3.32
C PRO A 96 -13.98 7.91 3.71
N THR A 97 -15.08 7.57 3.04
CA THR A 97 -15.87 6.35 3.33
C THR A 97 -15.10 5.07 3.03
N THR A 98 -14.08 5.15 2.16
CA THR A 98 -13.26 4.01 1.73
C THR A 98 -12.10 3.69 2.68
N TYR A 99 -11.86 4.53 3.69
CA TYR A 99 -10.79 4.40 4.68
C TYR A 99 -11.35 4.28 6.10
N ARG A 100 -10.81 3.33 6.88
CA ARG A 100 -10.97 3.32 8.35
C ARG A 100 -10.05 4.31 9.05
N MET A 101 -8.93 4.64 8.41
CA MET A 101 -7.89 5.55 8.89
C MET A 101 -7.16 6.11 7.66
N LEU A 102 -6.91 7.42 7.62
CA LEU A 102 -6.06 8.06 6.61
C LEU A 102 -5.46 9.33 7.19
N HIS A 103 -4.15 9.34 7.42
CA HIS A 103 -3.40 10.49 7.94
C HIS A 103 -2.18 10.76 7.07
N ASN A 104 -2.03 11.99 6.58
CA ASN A 104 -0.86 12.43 5.83
C ASN A 104 0.00 13.34 6.71
N LEU A 105 1.31 13.06 6.80
CA LEU A 105 2.25 13.79 7.66
C LEU A 105 3.54 14.11 6.90
N SER A 106 3.83 15.40 6.74
CA SER A 106 5.02 15.91 6.05
C SER A 106 6.29 15.71 6.90
N THR A 107 7.41 15.40 6.24
CA THR A 107 8.75 15.38 6.86
C THR A 107 9.58 16.58 6.38
N PRO A 108 10.61 17.04 7.11
CA PRO A 108 11.43 18.20 6.70
C PRO A 108 12.18 18.02 5.38
N TRP A 109 12.33 16.78 4.95
CA TRP A 109 12.87 16.32 3.67
C TRP A 109 12.13 15.06 3.25
N PRO A 110 11.87 14.83 1.95
CA PRO A 110 11.27 13.58 1.49
C PRO A 110 12.20 12.41 1.80
N CYS A 111 11.64 11.20 1.90
CA CYS A 111 12.38 9.98 2.16
C CYS A 111 12.16 9.01 1.01
N LEU A 112 13.23 8.51 0.38
CA LEU A 112 13.11 7.48 -0.66
C LEU A 112 12.75 6.12 -0.06
N SER A 113 13.15 5.88 1.19
CA SER A 113 12.96 4.61 1.86
C SER A 113 12.80 4.76 3.36
N PHE A 114 12.04 3.84 3.95
CA PHE A 114 11.82 3.70 5.38
C PHE A 114 11.67 2.22 5.78
N ASP A 115 11.48 1.96 7.07
CA ASP A 115 11.10 0.65 7.60
C ASP A 115 10.25 0.83 8.86
N ILE A 116 9.38 -0.13 9.17
CA ILE A 116 8.45 -0.07 10.31
C ILE A 116 9.05 -0.82 11.51
N ILE A 117 9.13 -0.14 12.64
CA ILE A 117 9.70 -0.68 13.87
C ILE A 117 8.59 -1.33 14.69
N ARG A 118 8.70 -2.63 15.00
CA ARG A 118 7.77 -3.27 15.94
C ARG A 118 7.97 -2.70 17.34
N ASP A 119 6.88 -2.33 17.98
CA ASP A 119 6.86 -1.76 19.32
C ASP A 119 6.32 -2.76 20.36
N SER A 120 6.34 -2.32 21.63
CA SER A 120 5.84 -3.08 22.78
C SER A 120 4.38 -2.78 23.14
N LEU A 121 3.61 -2.13 22.26
CA LEU A 121 2.19 -1.83 22.49
C LEU A 121 1.29 -3.06 22.23
N GLY A 122 1.81 -4.06 21.50
CA GLY A 122 1.16 -5.33 21.21
C GLY A 122 0.98 -5.59 19.72
N ASP A 123 0.65 -6.84 19.39
CA ASP A 123 0.31 -7.28 18.03
C ASP A 123 -1.22 -7.29 17.84
N ASN A 124 -1.69 -7.25 16.59
CA ASN A 124 -3.11 -7.24 16.22
C ASN A 124 -3.92 -6.07 16.82
N ARG A 125 -3.30 -4.89 16.91
CA ARG A 125 -3.92 -3.68 17.46
C ARG A 125 -4.98 -3.12 16.51
N SER A 126 -6.17 -2.86 17.03
CA SER A 126 -7.33 -2.33 16.29
C SER A 126 -8.05 -1.19 17.01
N VAL A 127 -7.47 -0.68 18.10
CA VAL A 127 -8.01 0.41 18.93
C VAL A 127 -7.37 1.73 18.51
N TYR A 128 -8.18 2.78 18.50
CA TYR A 128 -7.80 4.14 18.13
C TYR A 128 -7.73 5.04 19.40
N PRO A 129 -6.99 6.17 19.38
CA PRO A 129 -6.03 6.56 18.36
C PRO A 129 -4.80 5.65 18.35
N ALA A 130 -4.36 5.22 17.17
CA ALA A 130 -3.21 4.36 17.02
C ALA A 130 -1.89 5.12 17.24
N THR A 131 -0.84 4.36 17.58
CA THR A 131 0.55 4.82 17.66
C THR A 131 1.45 3.80 16.97
N MET A 132 2.45 4.27 16.23
CA MET A 132 3.43 3.43 15.55
C MET A 132 4.80 4.12 15.46
N TYR A 133 5.83 3.33 15.15
CA TYR A 133 7.21 3.79 15.06
C TYR A 133 7.81 3.37 13.72
N THR A 134 8.56 4.26 13.08
CA THR A 134 9.27 3.96 11.83
C THR A 134 10.68 4.53 11.86
N VAL A 135 11.50 4.16 10.88
CA VAL A 135 12.78 4.81 10.64
C VAL A 135 12.95 5.07 9.15
N ALA A 136 13.29 6.30 8.78
CA ALA A 136 13.42 6.74 7.40
C ALA A 136 14.79 7.39 7.13
N GLY A 137 15.21 7.41 5.87
CA GLY A 137 16.40 8.13 5.43
C GLY A 137 16.04 9.26 4.48
N THR A 138 16.45 10.49 4.81
CA THR A 138 16.11 11.69 4.04
C THR A 138 16.80 11.74 2.68
N GLN A 139 16.22 12.52 1.79
CA GLN A 139 16.86 13.05 0.58
C GLN A 139 16.85 14.59 0.59
N ALA A 140 17.83 15.17 1.27
CA ALA A 140 18.08 16.60 1.22
C ALA A 140 18.81 17.00 -0.08
N ASP A 141 18.47 18.17 -0.63
CA ASP A 141 19.10 18.74 -1.83
C ASP A 141 20.63 18.62 -1.83
N SER A 142 21.25 18.42 -2.99
CA SER A 142 22.72 18.37 -3.11
C SER A 142 23.42 19.64 -2.60
N ALA A 143 22.76 20.80 -2.70
CA ALA A 143 23.21 22.07 -2.11
C ALA A 143 23.18 22.11 -0.56
N LYS A 144 22.44 21.19 0.07
CA LYS A 144 22.25 21.04 1.52
C LYS A 144 22.52 19.60 1.99
N ALA A 145 23.45 18.89 1.34
CA ALA A 145 23.71 17.47 1.63
C ALA A 145 24.11 17.14 3.10
N ASN A 146 24.45 18.15 3.91
CA ASN A 146 24.71 18.02 5.35
C ASN A 146 23.43 18.02 6.22
N ASP A 147 22.28 18.39 5.66
CA ASP A 147 20.97 18.35 6.32
C ASP A 147 20.38 16.91 6.28
N ASN A 148 21.04 15.99 5.56
CA ASN A 148 20.65 14.59 5.50
C ASN A 148 20.75 13.92 6.88
N SER A 149 19.80 13.05 7.19
CA SER A 149 19.79 12.28 8.43
C SER A 149 19.00 10.97 8.30
N ILE A 150 19.25 10.07 9.26
CA ILE A 150 18.28 9.03 9.59
C ILE A 150 17.28 9.65 10.56
N MET A 151 16.00 9.66 10.19
CA MET A 151 14.91 10.09 11.06
C MET A 151 14.31 8.85 11.72
N VAL A 152 14.49 8.72 13.04
CA VAL A 152 13.72 7.76 13.86
C VAL A 152 12.44 8.48 14.25
N MET A 153 11.28 7.88 13.98
CA MET A 153 9.98 8.57 14.01
C MET A 153 8.94 7.85 14.86
N LYS A 154 8.05 8.64 15.48
CA LYS A 154 6.87 8.21 16.22
C LYS A 154 5.66 8.96 15.67
N PHE A 155 4.66 8.19 15.26
CA PHE A 155 3.35 8.69 14.85
C PHE A 155 2.36 8.36 15.97
N SER A 156 1.58 9.33 16.41
CA SER A 156 0.56 9.19 17.48
C SER A 156 -0.63 10.10 17.19
N GLY A 157 -1.79 9.85 17.79
CA GLY A 157 -3.02 10.57 17.40
C GLY A 157 -3.58 10.09 16.06
N LEU A 158 -3.25 8.86 15.63
CA LEU A 158 -3.80 8.29 14.40
C LEU A 158 -5.23 7.80 14.67
N SER A 159 -6.19 8.73 14.64
CA SER A 159 -7.63 8.49 14.88
C SER A 159 -8.31 7.70 13.74
N LYS A 160 -9.57 7.30 13.96
CA LYS A 160 -10.45 6.65 12.97
C LYS A 160 -11.08 7.73 12.06
N MET A 161 -11.35 7.41 10.79
CA MET A 161 -12.13 8.32 9.93
C MET A 161 -13.58 8.42 10.43
N GLN A 162 -14.01 9.64 10.75
CA GLN A 162 -15.38 9.95 11.14
C GLN A 162 -16.30 9.89 9.90
N GLY A 163 -17.29 9.00 9.89
CA GLY A 163 -18.27 8.85 8.78
C GLY A 163 -18.21 7.56 7.94
N GLY A 164 -17.33 6.60 8.26
CA GLY A 164 -17.22 5.33 7.50
C GLY A 164 -18.21 4.22 7.88
N ASP A 165 -18.63 4.15 9.16
CA ASP A 165 -19.51 3.10 9.67
C ASP A 165 -20.87 3.67 10.07
N GLY A 166 -21.96 3.08 9.57
CA GLY A 166 -23.35 3.43 9.94
C GLY A 166 -23.79 2.87 11.31
N GLU A 167 -22.86 2.65 12.23
CA GLU A 167 -23.16 2.31 13.62
C GLU A 167 -23.27 3.61 14.42
N GLU A 168 -24.46 3.92 14.95
CA GLU A 168 -24.66 5.00 15.92
C GLU A 168 -23.89 4.66 17.20
N SER A 169 -22.64 5.11 17.30
CA SER A 169 -21.92 5.14 18.57
C SER A 169 -22.60 6.16 19.47
N SER A 170 -23.23 5.68 20.55
CA SER A 170 -24.04 6.49 21.45
C SER A 170 -23.21 7.45 22.28
N ASP A 171 -23.64 8.71 22.36
CA ASP A 171 -23.34 9.74 23.38
C ASP A 171 -22.23 9.40 24.42
N ASP A 172 -20.97 9.46 24.02
CA ASP A 172 -19.82 9.61 24.92
C ASP A 172 -19.03 10.86 24.46
N GLU A 173 -19.09 11.94 25.26
CA GLU A 173 -18.47 13.25 24.98
C GLU A 173 -16.95 13.26 25.28
N ASP A 174 -16.19 12.30 24.72
CA ASP A 174 -14.74 12.22 24.88
C ASP A 174 -14.01 13.12 23.85
N ASP A 175 -13.69 14.36 24.27
CA ASP A 175 -12.90 15.40 23.55
C ASP A 175 -11.54 14.91 22.95
N ASP A 176 -11.10 13.69 23.24
CA ASP A 176 -9.81 13.10 22.84
C ASP A 176 -9.86 12.32 21.50
N GLU A 177 -11.03 12.00 20.91
CA GLU A 177 -11.10 11.22 19.66
C GLU A 177 -10.67 12.01 18.39
N ASP A 178 -10.94 13.32 18.34
CA ASP A 178 -10.67 14.21 17.20
C ASP A 178 -9.26 14.85 17.22
N ALA A 179 -8.31 14.26 17.95
CA ALA A 179 -6.95 14.80 18.07
C ALA A 179 -6.13 14.69 16.77
N ASP A 180 -5.55 15.82 16.33
CA ASP A 180 -4.65 15.90 15.15
C ASP A 180 -3.49 14.87 15.22
N PRO A 181 -3.11 14.21 14.11
CA PRO A 181 -2.04 13.23 14.10
C PRO A 181 -0.65 13.90 14.21
N ILE A 182 0.14 13.47 15.20
CA ILE A 182 1.44 14.05 15.55
C ILE A 182 2.58 13.17 15.03
N LEU A 183 3.50 13.78 14.27
CA LEU A 183 4.80 13.20 13.89
C LEU A 183 5.94 13.78 14.73
N GLU A 184 6.39 13.02 15.73
CA GLU A 184 7.66 13.29 16.39
C GLU A 184 8.82 12.58 15.68
N HIS A 185 10.01 13.20 15.63
CA HIS A 185 11.22 12.54 15.16
C HIS A 185 12.45 12.83 16.03
N LYS A 186 13.50 12.02 15.86
CA LYS A 186 14.84 12.17 16.43
C LYS A 186 15.87 11.82 15.35
N SER A 187 16.79 12.75 15.04
CA SER A 187 17.69 12.61 13.88
C SER A 187 19.10 12.12 14.24
N ILE A 188 19.64 11.22 13.41
CA ILE A 188 21.07 10.87 13.36
C ILE A 188 21.66 11.54 12.10
N PRO A 189 22.54 12.54 12.23
CA PRO A 189 23.10 13.24 11.08
C PRO A 189 23.90 12.31 10.14
N LEU A 190 23.65 12.45 8.85
CA LEU A 190 24.41 11.84 7.76
C LEU A 190 25.15 12.93 6.95
N ASN A 191 25.99 12.50 6.02
CA ASN A 191 26.72 13.38 5.10
C ASN A 191 26.50 12.99 3.63
N SER A 192 25.39 12.30 3.36
CA SER A 192 25.02 11.68 2.09
C SER A 192 23.51 11.40 2.12
N THR A 193 22.85 11.48 0.96
CA THR A 193 21.48 10.99 0.74
C THR A 193 21.36 9.51 1.13
N THR A 194 20.17 9.09 1.58
CA THR A 194 19.85 7.67 1.75
C THR A 194 19.19 7.10 0.48
N ASN A 195 19.68 5.93 0.05
CA ASN A 195 19.16 5.17 -1.08
C ASN A 195 18.16 4.10 -0.59
N ARG A 196 18.51 3.39 0.48
CA ARG A 196 17.61 2.47 1.19
C ARG A 196 17.95 2.38 2.68
N ILE A 197 16.94 2.18 3.51
CA ILE A 197 17.12 1.84 4.93
C ILE A 197 16.29 0.60 5.29
N ARG A 198 16.88 -0.31 6.08
CA ARG A 198 16.17 -1.45 6.69
C ARG A 198 16.52 -1.62 8.16
N ALA A 199 15.52 -1.92 8.97
CA ALA A 199 15.62 -2.16 10.39
C ALA A 199 15.82 -3.66 10.70
N HIS A 200 16.43 -3.96 11.84
CA HIS A 200 16.54 -5.31 12.38
C HIS A 200 16.52 -5.30 13.89
N GLN A 201 15.52 -5.97 14.47
CA GLN A 201 15.40 -6.12 15.91
C GLN A 201 16.05 -7.40 16.39
N THR A 202 17.11 -7.26 17.18
CA THR A 202 17.71 -8.37 17.94
C THR A 202 16.92 -8.56 19.23
N PRO A 203 16.25 -9.71 19.46
CA PRO A 203 15.55 -9.96 20.71
C PRO A 203 16.50 -9.87 21.91
N SER A 204 16.05 -9.24 23.00
CA SER A 204 16.80 -9.20 24.25
C SER A 204 16.85 -10.59 24.91
N GLN A 205 18.00 -10.95 25.50
CA GLN A 205 18.11 -12.12 26.39
C GLN A 205 17.38 -11.92 27.72
N ASP A 206 17.04 -10.67 28.05
CA ASP A 206 16.31 -10.26 29.23
C ASP A 206 14.95 -9.68 28.79
N PRO A 207 13.83 -10.40 28.99
CA PRO A 207 12.50 -9.94 28.57
C PRO A 207 12.01 -8.64 29.21
N SER A 208 12.68 -8.13 30.24
CA SER A 208 12.38 -6.81 30.82
C SER A 208 12.98 -5.63 30.05
N LYS A 209 13.79 -5.90 29.01
CA LYS A 209 14.41 -4.88 28.15
C LYS A 209 13.88 -4.94 26.72
N PRO A 210 13.69 -3.79 26.05
CA PRO A 210 13.32 -3.76 24.63
C PRO A 210 14.36 -4.45 23.74
N PRO A 211 13.98 -4.93 22.54
CA PRO A 211 14.92 -5.47 21.58
C PRO A 211 15.91 -4.38 21.12
N ILE A 212 17.15 -4.79 20.83
CA ILE A 212 18.14 -3.88 20.22
C ILE A 212 17.72 -3.67 18.77
N THR A 213 17.28 -2.46 18.45
CA THR A 213 16.84 -2.08 17.10
C THR A 213 18.01 -1.48 16.35
N LEU A 214 18.53 -2.26 15.39
CA LEU A 214 19.57 -1.83 14.46
C LEU A 214 18.94 -1.29 13.18
N THR A 215 19.68 -0.45 12.47
CA THR A 215 19.38 -0.11 11.07
C THR A 215 20.59 -0.33 10.19
N ALA A 216 20.36 -0.67 8.93
CA ALA A 216 21.35 -0.62 7.85
C ALA A 216 20.89 0.45 6.85
N THR A 217 21.74 1.43 6.57
CA THR A 217 21.44 2.58 5.71
C THR A 217 22.45 2.61 4.57
N MET A 218 22.00 2.36 3.34
CA MET A 218 22.82 2.47 2.13
C MET A 218 22.66 3.87 1.52
N THR A 219 23.76 4.41 0.98
CA THR A 219 23.89 5.82 0.61
C THR A 219 24.69 5.99 -0.67
N GLU A 220 24.42 7.07 -1.42
CA GLU A 220 25.20 7.53 -2.59
C GLU A 220 26.73 7.50 -2.35
N SER A 221 27.17 7.72 -1.10
CA SER A 221 28.58 7.69 -0.72
C SER A 221 29.29 6.33 -0.86
N THR A 222 28.63 5.28 -1.37
CA THR A 222 29.07 3.86 -1.43
C THR A 222 29.24 3.16 -0.08
N ASN A 223 29.05 3.90 1.03
CA ASN A 223 29.10 3.34 2.38
C ASN A 223 27.71 2.84 2.78
N VAL A 224 27.68 1.68 3.45
CA VAL A 224 26.50 1.24 4.21
C VAL A 224 26.80 1.42 5.70
N PHE A 225 25.98 2.20 6.39
CA PHE A 225 26.13 2.49 7.81
C PHE A 225 25.21 1.56 8.63
N ILE A 226 25.73 0.98 9.71
CA ILE A 226 24.91 0.26 10.69
C ILE A 226 24.84 1.10 11.97
N HIS A 227 23.63 1.50 12.36
CA HIS A 227 23.36 2.26 13.60
C HIS A 227 22.56 1.42 14.61
N ASP A 228 22.59 1.85 15.87
CA ASP A 228 21.68 1.38 16.93
C ASP A 228 20.75 2.54 17.28
N ILE A 229 19.46 2.37 16.97
CA ILE A 229 18.42 3.39 17.17
C ILE A 229 17.60 3.14 18.45
N THR A 230 17.94 2.11 19.24
CA THR A 230 17.28 1.80 20.52
C THR A 230 17.26 2.99 21.49
N PRO A 231 18.33 3.82 21.62
CA PRO A 231 18.29 5.02 22.45
C PRO A 231 17.33 6.10 21.95
N HIS A 232 17.14 6.20 20.63
CA HIS A 232 16.29 7.20 19.99
C HIS A 232 14.83 6.84 20.19
N LEU A 233 14.47 5.57 19.99
CA LEU A 233 13.14 5.02 20.28
C LEU A 233 12.77 5.23 21.75
N ALA A 234 13.64 4.82 22.68
CA ALA A 234 13.41 4.98 24.12
C ALA A 234 13.29 6.45 24.57
N SER A 235 13.78 7.41 23.78
CA SER A 235 13.69 8.85 24.10
C SER A 235 12.30 9.46 23.91
N PHE A 236 11.41 8.83 23.13
CA PHE A 236 10.01 9.26 23.02
C PHE A 236 9.19 8.96 24.28
N ASP A 237 9.47 7.83 24.92
CA ASP A 237 8.66 7.33 26.04
C ASP A 237 9.30 7.64 27.42
N THR A 238 10.52 8.19 27.43
CA THR A 238 11.25 8.59 28.65
C THR A 238 11.59 10.09 28.62
N PRO A 239 10.72 10.96 29.17
CA PRO A 239 10.92 12.41 29.18
C PRO A 239 12.27 12.84 29.77
N GLY A 240 12.92 13.80 29.11
CA GLY A 240 14.24 14.30 29.52
C GLY A 240 15.44 13.43 29.08
N THR A 241 15.22 12.37 28.30
CA THR A 241 16.31 11.55 27.72
C THR A 241 17.12 12.37 26.72
N VAL A 242 18.42 12.53 26.98
CA VAL A 242 19.37 13.21 26.08
C VAL A 242 20.19 12.18 25.31
N ILE A 243 19.98 12.12 23.99
CA ILE A 243 20.76 11.29 23.08
C ILE A 243 22.17 11.87 22.96
N THR A 244 23.19 11.08 23.24
CA THR A 244 24.59 11.56 23.22
C THR A 244 25.20 11.54 21.81
N PRO A 245 26.18 12.41 21.51
CA PRO A 245 26.94 12.37 20.25
C PRO A 245 27.74 11.08 20.00
N GLN A 246 27.77 10.13 20.94
CA GLN A 246 28.35 8.81 20.77
C GLN A 246 27.31 7.76 20.37
N GLN A 247 26.03 7.96 20.68
CA GLN A 247 24.92 7.12 20.19
C GLN A 247 24.54 7.47 18.75
N ASN A 248 24.75 8.71 18.31
CA ASN A 248 24.63 9.12 16.90
C ASN A 248 25.80 8.66 16.00
N LYS A 249 26.61 7.68 16.41
CA LYS A 249 27.71 7.14 15.59
C LYS A 249 27.37 5.73 15.10
N PRO A 250 27.77 5.38 13.87
CA PRO A 250 27.58 4.02 13.37
C PRO A 250 28.39 3.01 14.18
N LEU A 251 27.76 1.88 14.53
CA LEU A 251 28.42 0.69 15.06
C LEU A 251 29.36 0.06 14.02
N CYS A 252 29.00 0.16 12.74
CA CYS A 252 29.84 -0.28 11.63
C CYS A 252 29.64 0.63 10.40
N THR A 253 30.69 0.75 9.58
CA THR A 253 30.57 1.29 8.23
C THR A 253 31.19 0.30 7.26
N ILE A 254 30.34 -0.31 6.44
CA ILE A 254 30.72 -1.26 5.39
C ILE A 254 31.28 -0.46 4.21
N ARG A 255 32.47 -0.82 3.73
CA ARG A 255 33.19 -0.15 2.63
C ARG A 255 33.58 -1.10 1.48
N ALA A 256 32.79 -2.17 1.36
CA ALA A 256 33.01 -3.23 0.39
C ALA A 256 32.65 -2.79 -1.04
N HIS A 257 31.47 -2.17 -1.19
CA HIS A 257 30.95 -1.58 -2.43
C HIS A 257 31.85 -0.50 -3.03
N LYS A 258 31.78 -0.34 -4.36
CA LYS A 258 32.61 0.62 -5.12
C LYS A 258 31.78 1.60 -5.96
N SER A 259 30.56 1.22 -6.33
CA SER A 259 29.46 2.12 -6.65
C SER A 259 28.49 2.25 -5.46
N GLU A 260 27.44 3.04 -5.63
CA GLU A 260 26.28 3.08 -4.74
C GLU A 260 25.33 1.88 -4.96
N GLY A 261 24.16 1.87 -4.33
CA GLY A 261 23.21 0.75 -4.42
C GLY A 261 21.90 1.01 -3.70
N TYR A 262 20.88 0.21 -4.05
CA TYR A 262 19.56 0.24 -3.41
C TYR A 262 19.27 -1.05 -2.63
N ALA A 263 19.73 -2.21 -3.10
CA ALA A 263 19.45 -3.50 -2.47
C ALA A 263 20.03 -3.66 -1.04
N VAL A 264 19.16 -3.77 -0.03
CA VAL A 264 19.51 -3.99 1.40
C VAL A 264 18.48 -4.90 2.06
N ASP A 265 18.88 -5.97 2.77
CA ASP A 265 17.97 -6.81 3.57
C ASP A 265 18.63 -7.55 4.75
N TRP A 266 17.89 -7.72 5.84
CA TRP A 266 18.27 -8.40 7.08
C TRP A 266 17.62 -9.77 7.23
N SER A 267 18.42 -10.79 7.54
CA SER A 267 17.94 -12.17 7.65
C SER A 267 17.15 -12.38 8.95
N SER A 268 15.82 -12.46 8.85
CA SER A 268 14.92 -12.84 9.95
C SER A 268 15.31 -14.16 10.62
N LEU A 269 15.87 -15.10 9.85
CA LEU A 269 16.36 -16.40 10.33
C LEU A 269 17.73 -16.35 11.04
N HIS A 270 18.38 -15.18 11.12
CA HIS A 270 19.60 -14.95 11.89
C HIS A 270 19.41 -13.75 12.83
N PRO A 271 18.63 -13.91 13.92
CA PRO A 271 18.20 -12.79 14.79
C PRO A 271 19.34 -12.00 15.45
N ALA A 272 20.57 -12.55 15.52
CA ALA A 272 21.75 -11.82 15.96
C ALA A 272 22.12 -10.63 15.04
N GLY A 273 21.73 -10.67 13.77
CA GLY A 273 22.02 -9.67 12.74
C GLY A 273 22.91 -10.22 11.63
N LYS A 274 22.33 -10.40 10.44
CA LYS A 274 23.03 -10.83 9.22
C LYS A 274 22.41 -10.13 8.03
N LEU A 275 23.21 -9.34 7.33
CA LEU A 275 22.82 -8.34 6.35
C LEU A 275 23.30 -8.75 4.94
N LEU A 276 22.46 -8.51 3.94
CA LEU A 276 22.81 -8.47 2.53
C LEU A 276 22.80 -7.02 2.05
N THR A 277 23.75 -6.69 1.19
CA THR A 277 23.83 -5.39 0.49
C THR A 277 24.29 -5.62 -0.96
N GLY A 278 23.68 -4.93 -1.92
CA GLY A 278 24.02 -4.97 -3.35
C GLY A 278 24.36 -3.58 -3.90
N ASP A 279 25.23 -3.51 -4.91
CA ASP A 279 25.60 -2.25 -5.58
C ASP A 279 25.30 -2.25 -7.10
N ASN A 280 25.41 -1.05 -7.68
CA ASN A 280 25.19 -0.79 -9.10
C ASN A 280 26.23 -1.47 -10.01
N ASP A 281 27.32 -2.02 -9.45
CA ASP A 281 28.32 -2.84 -10.17
C ASP A 281 27.90 -4.34 -10.26
N GLY A 282 26.73 -4.71 -9.75
CA GLY A 282 26.25 -6.09 -9.72
C GLY A 282 26.87 -6.95 -8.60
N LEU A 283 27.49 -6.33 -7.59
CA LEU A 283 28.23 -7.01 -6.52
C LEU A 283 27.43 -7.06 -5.22
N ILE A 284 27.21 -8.29 -4.73
CA ILE A 284 26.45 -8.54 -3.51
C ILE A 284 27.39 -8.98 -2.39
N TYR A 285 27.27 -8.37 -1.22
CA TYR A 285 28.08 -8.69 -0.03
C TYR A 285 27.21 -9.18 1.13
N VAL A 286 27.79 -10.04 1.96
CA VAL A 286 27.19 -10.52 3.22
C VAL A 286 27.98 -9.92 4.37
N THR A 287 27.27 -9.32 5.33
CA THR A 287 27.84 -8.83 6.59
C THR A 287 27.17 -9.51 7.76
N THR A 288 27.96 -10.15 8.64
CA THR A 288 27.44 -10.90 9.79
C THR A 288 27.88 -10.24 11.09
N ARG A 289 26.97 -10.10 12.06
CA ARG A 289 27.32 -9.67 13.42
C ARG A 289 28.03 -10.79 14.17
N THR A 290 29.02 -10.41 14.95
CA THR A 290 29.80 -11.31 15.81
C THR A 290 29.27 -11.31 17.24
N ASP A 291 29.59 -12.34 18.02
CA ASP A 291 29.19 -12.45 19.44
C ASP A 291 29.69 -11.27 20.29
N GLY A 292 30.78 -10.60 19.87
CA GLY A 292 31.29 -9.38 20.47
C GLY A 292 30.55 -8.09 20.07
N GLY A 293 29.40 -8.20 19.40
CA GLY A 293 28.54 -7.09 18.99
C GLY A 293 28.95 -6.34 17.72
N GLY A 294 30.23 -6.42 17.32
CA GLY A 294 30.76 -5.85 16.08
C GLY A 294 30.41 -6.67 14.83
N PHE A 295 30.69 -6.14 13.64
CA PHE A 295 30.29 -6.73 12.35
C PHE A 295 31.48 -7.09 11.46
N VAL A 296 31.34 -8.15 10.66
CA VAL A 296 32.34 -8.61 9.69
C VAL A 296 31.66 -8.78 8.32
N THR A 297 32.14 -8.04 7.32
CA THR A 297 31.77 -8.20 5.91
C THR A 297 32.69 -9.19 5.22
N ASP A 298 32.13 -10.10 4.42
CA ASP A 298 32.91 -10.99 3.56
C ASP A 298 33.73 -10.21 2.52
N THR A 299 35.01 -10.52 2.38
CA THR A 299 35.92 -9.84 1.44
C THR A 299 35.73 -10.22 -0.04
N ARG A 300 34.76 -11.09 -0.34
CA ARG A 300 34.49 -11.58 -1.70
C ARG A 300 32.99 -11.50 -2.00
N ALA A 301 32.64 -10.64 -2.95
CA ALA A 301 31.28 -10.53 -3.46
C ALA A 301 30.73 -11.86 -4.00
N PHE A 302 29.40 -11.97 -3.98
CA PHE A 302 28.64 -12.77 -4.92
C PHE A 302 28.54 -11.98 -6.23
N GLN A 303 28.81 -12.65 -7.34
CA GLN A 303 28.90 -12.01 -8.66
C GLN A 303 28.19 -12.87 -9.70
N GLY A 304 27.38 -12.22 -10.53
CA GLY A 304 26.59 -12.90 -11.56
C GLY A 304 25.70 -11.96 -12.35
N HIS A 305 25.11 -10.96 -11.69
CA HIS A 305 24.41 -9.87 -12.37
C HIS A 305 25.36 -9.09 -13.29
N THR A 306 24.80 -8.58 -14.39
CA THR A 306 25.53 -7.78 -15.40
C THR A 306 25.13 -6.31 -15.42
N SER A 307 24.28 -5.90 -14.49
CA SER A 307 23.87 -4.52 -14.22
C SER A 307 23.56 -4.38 -12.72
N SER A 308 22.99 -3.25 -12.31
CA SER A 308 22.69 -2.89 -10.92
C SER A 308 21.83 -3.91 -10.18
N VAL A 309 21.99 -4.02 -8.86
CA VAL A 309 21.13 -4.82 -7.97
C VAL A 309 20.18 -3.91 -7.21
N GLU A 310 18.93 -3.85 -7.67
CA GLU A 310 17.92 -2.95 -7.11
C GLU A 310 17.25 -3.53 -5.86
N GLU A 311 17.02 -4.84 -5.84
CA GLU A 311 16.38 -5.53 -4.71
C GLU A 311 17.10 -6.81 -4.30
N ILE A 312 17.08 -7.12 -3.00
CA ILE A 312 17.63 -8.35 -2.44
C ILE A 312 16.82 -8.80 -1.23
N GLN A 313 16.49 -10.09 -1.12
CA GLN A 313 15.80 -10.64 0.05
C GLN A 313 16.33 -12.01 0.45
N TRP A 314 16.60 -12.21 1.74
CA TRP A 314 16.80 -13.52 2.34
C TRP A 314 15.56 -14.39 2.18
N SER A 315 15.75 -15.69 1.98
CA SER A 315 14.62 -16.62 1.99
C SER A 315 13.96 -16.64 3.38
N PRO A 316 12.62 -16.53 3.46
CA PRO A 316 11.89 -16.59 4.73
C PRO A 316 11.92 -17.99 5.37
N SER A 317 12.32 -19.03 4.65
CA SER A 317 12.42 -20.42 5.13
C SER A 317 13.85 -20.99 5.15
N GLU A 318 14.74 -20.57 4.24
CA GLU A 318 16.09 -21.13 4.09
C GLU A 318 17.19 -20.13 4.48
N ALA A 319 17.71 -20.22 5.72
CA ALA A 319 18.65 -19.26 6.32
C ALA A 319 20.03 -19.11 5.63
N SER A 320 20.25 -19.83 4.53
CA SER A 320 21.44 -19.76 3.66
C SER A 320 21.16 -19.31 2.24
N VAL A 321 19.88 -19.17 1.87
CA VAL A 321 19.41 -18.82 0.53
C VAL A 321 18.93 -17.37 0.52
N PHE A 322 19.17 -16.68 -0.59
CA PHE A 322 18.60 -15.36 -0.87
C PHE A 322 18.29 -15.22 -2.36
N ALA A 323 17.41 -14.29 -2.70
CA ALA A 323 17.10 -13.89 -4.06
C ALA A 323 17.54 -12.43 -4.28
N SER A 324 17.81 -12.05 -5.53
CA SER A 324 18.05 -10.65 -5.92
C SER A 324 17.46 -10.35 -7.30
N ALA A 325 16.95 -9.13 -7.47
CA ALA A 325 16.48 -8.57 -8.74
C ALA A 325 17.46 -7.50 -9.26
N SER A 326 17.34 -7.12 -10.53
CA SER A 326 18.37 -6.33 -11.21
C SER A 326 17.89 -5.67 -12.50
N SER A 327 18.53 -4.54 -12.82
CA SER A 327 18.60 -3.90 -14.13
C SER A 327 19.09 -4.78 -15.29
N ASP A 328 19.51 -6.03 -15.05
CA ASP A 328 19.84 -6.98 -16.12
C ASP A 328 18.67 -7.86 -16.58
N GLY A 329 17.43 -7.50 -16.18
CA GLY A 329 16.19 -8.22 -16.52
C GLY A 329 16.02 -9.54 -15.75
N THR A 330 16.96 -9.91 -14.87
CA THR A 330 16.96 -11.21 -14.19
C THR A 330 16.67 -11.14 -12.69
N ILE A 331 15.96 -12.17 -12.21
CA ILE A 331 15.96 -12.54 -10.80
C ILE A 331 16.84 -13.77 -10.62
N ARG A 332 17.65 -13.77 -9.55
CA ARG A 332 18.65 -14.80 -9.28
C ARG A 332 18.52 -15.32 -7.87
N VAL A 333 18.64 -16.64 -7.71
CA VAL A 333 18.63 -17.31 -6.40
C VAL A 333 20.03 -17.81 -6.08
N TRP A 334 20.47 -17.61 -4.85
CA TRP A 334 21.85 -17.79 -4.40
C TRP A 334 21.91 -18.64 -3.12
N ASP A 335 23.07 -19.23 -2.85
CA ASP A 335 23.35 -19.95 -1.59
C ASP A 335 24.68 -19.47 -1.02
N VAL A 336 24.69 -18.91 0.19
CA VAL A 336 25.93 -18.38 0.81
C VAL A 336 26.94 -19.46 1.21
N ARG A 337 26.50 -20.73 1.29
CA ARG A 337 27.38 -21.90 1.47
C ARG A 337 28.18 -22.20 0.19
N SER A 338 27.74 -21.69 -0.96
CA SER A 338 28.38 -21.92 -2.26
C SER A 338 29.73 -21.20 -2.35
N LYS A 339 30.82 -21.98 -2.24
CA LYS A 339 32.19 -21.49 -2.45
C LYS A 339 32.42 -20.90 -3.86
N ALA A 340 31.54 -21.19 -4.82
CA ALA A 340 31.56 -20.55 -6.13
C ALA A 340 31.17 -19.06 -6.07
N ARG A 341 30.31 -18.66 -5.12
CA ARG A 341 29.66 -17.32 -5.05
C ARG A 341 29.04 -16.86 -6.39
N LYS A 342 28.42 -17.83 -7.06
CA LYS A 342 27.64 -17.70 -8.28
C LYS A 342 26.17 -18.05 -7.98
N PRO A 343 25.21 -17.57 -8.77
CA PRO A 343 23.81 -17.92 -8.60
C PRO A 343 23.58 -19.42 -8.82
N ALA A 344 22.63 -19.99 -8.08
CA ALA A 344 22.13 -21.35 -8.27
C ALA A 344 21.01 -21.40 -9.34
N LEU A 345 20.19 -20.33 -9.40
CA LEU A 345 19.20 -20.09 -10.45
C LEU A 345 19.38 -18.68 -11.02
N THR A 346 19.07 -18.49 -12.29
CA THR A 346 19.03 -17.19 -12.97
C THR A 346 17.92 -17.26 -14.00
N MET A 347 16.86 -16.48 -13.77
CA MET A 347 15.71 -16.40 -14.66
C MET A 347 15.59 -14.97 -15.19
N HIS A 348 15.52 -14.83 -16.51
CA HIS A 348 15.17 -13.57 -17.16
C HIS A 348 13.65 -13.39 -17.05
N VAL A 349 13.18 -12.38 -16.32
CA VAL A 349 11.76 -12.22 -15.95
C VAL A 349 11.11 -11.02 -16.63
N SER A 350 11.86 -9.94 -16.89
CA SER A 350 11.47 -8.83 -17.75
C SER A 350 12.52 -8.52 -18.80
N ASP A 351 12.15 -7.74 -19.82
CA ASP A 351 13.04 -7.24 -20.87
C ASP A 351 13.52 -5.80 -20.57
N VAL A 352 13.08 -5.24 -19.44
CA VAL A 352 13.53 -3.99 -18.81
C VAL A 352 14.00 -4.25 -17.37
N ASP A 353 14.45 -3.21 -16.69
CA ASP A 353 14.96 -3.25 -15.32
C ASP A 353 13.92 -3.80 -14.33
N VAL A 354 14.35 -4.73 -13.45
CA VAL A 354 13.49 -5.34 -12.43
C VAL A 354 13.79 -4.67 -11.09
N ASN A 355 13.07 -3.60 -10.83
CA ASN A 355 13.33 -2.66 -9.75
C ASN A 355 13.07 -3.26 -8.35
N VAL A 356 12.00 -4.05 -8.20
CA VAL A 356 11.54 -4.51 -6.88
C VAL A 356 11.03 -5.95 -6.86
N MET A 357 11.04 -6.55 -5.68
CA MET A 357 10.78 -7.97 -5.46
C MET A 357 10.36 -8.25 -4.01
N SER A 358 9.39 -9.14 -3.81
CA SER A 358 8.93 -9.56 -2.47
C SER A 358 8.72 -11.06 -2.39
N TRP A 359 9.33 -11.72 -1.40
CA TRP A 359 9.24 -13.16 -1.19
C TRP A 359 8.14 -13.46 -0.15
N SER A 360 7.09 -14.19 -0.54
CA SER A 360 5.97 -14.49 0.35
C SER A 360 6.45 -15.23 1.60
N ARG A 361 6.13 -14.68 2.78
CA ARG A 361 6.54 -15.26 4.08
C ARG A 361 5.68 -16.46 4.46
N GLN A 362 4.42 -16.49 4.03
CA GLN A 362 3.49 -17.58 4.24
C GLN A 362 3.76 -18.71 3.23
N THR A 363 3.66 -18.41 1.95
CA THR A 363 3.74 -19.41 0.87
C THR A 363 5.09 -19.31 0.18
N THR A 364 6.13 -19.77 0.89
CA THR A 364 7.57 -19.50 0.63
C THR A 364 8.16 -20.00 -0.72
N HIS A 365 7.33 -20.50 -1.64
CA HIS A 365 7.70 -20.76 -3.04
C HIS A 365 7.17 -19.68 -4.01
N LEU A 366 6.37 -18.74 -3.52
CA LEU A 366 5.89 -17.57 -4.26
C LEU A 366 6.80 -16.36 -4.04
N LEU A 367 7.03 -15.64 -5.13
CA LEU A 367 7.83 -14.43 -5.17
C LEU A 367 7.19 -13.47 -6.16
N ALA A 368 6.95 -12.23 -5.74
CA ALA A 368 6.43 -11.15 -6.57
C ALA A 368 7.59 -10.27 -7.05
N SER A 369 7.44 -9.61 -8.20
CA SER A 369 8.38 -8.59 -8.68
C SER A 369 7.68 -7.51 -9.50
N GLY A 370 8.21 -6.29 -9.47
CA GLY A 370 7.81 -5.17 -10.32
C GLY A 370 8.96 -4.69 -11.21
N ASP A 371 8.62 -4.19 -12.40
CA ASP A 371 9.58 -3.71 -13.39
C ASP A 371 9.36 -2.25 -13.82
N ASP A 372 10.32 -1.73 -14.60
CA ASP A 372 10.35 -0.33 -15.03
C ASP A 372 9.24 0.03 -16.06
N ALA A 373 8.57 -0.96 -16.64
CA ALA A 373 7.47 -0.77 -17.58
C ALA A 373 6.09 -0.70 -16.89
N GLY A 374 6.04 -0.68 -15.56
CA GLY A 374 4.80 -0.69 -14.79
C GLY A 374 4.12 -2.07 -14.76
N VAL A 375 4.84 -3.14 -15.11
CA VAL A 375 4.34 -4.51 -15.00
C VAL A 375 4.81 -5.10 -13.68
N TRP A 376 3.88 -5.73 -12.95
CA TRP A 376 4.23 -6.58 -11.82
C TRP A 376 3.70 -8.00 -12.03
N ALA A 377 4.37 -8.97 -11.43
CA ALA A 377 4.10 -10.40 -11.66
C ALA A 377 4.48 -11.27 -10.46
N VAL A 378 3.85 -12.44 -10.38
CA VAL A 378 4.07 -13.47 -9.35
C VAL A 378 4.65 -14.74 -9.97
N TRP A 379 5.63 -15.34 -9.31
CA TRP A 379 6.44 -16.46 -9.82
C TRP A 379 6.45 -17.64 -8.85
N ASP A 380 6.36 -18.86 -9.39
CA ASP A 380 6.58 -20.11 -8.64
C ASP A 380 8.04 -20.56 -8.77
N LEU A 381 8.80 -20.44 -7.69
CA LEU A 381 10.21 -20.83 -7.63
C LEU A 381 10.44 -22.33 -7.89
N ARG A 382 9.42 -23.18 -7.76
CA ARG A 382 9.50 -24.64 -8.06
C ARG A 382 9.49 -24.91 -9.57
N GLN A 383 8.99 -23.98 -10.38
CA GLN A 383 8.93 -24.10 -11.83
C GLN A 383 10.24 -23.64 -12.50
N TRP A 384 11.05 -22.86 -11.77
CA TRP A 384 12.33 -22.34 -12.23
C TRP A 384 13.35 -23.46 -12.42
N LYS A 385 14.11 -23.41 -13.51
CA LYS A 385 15.09 -24.44 -13.91
C LYS A 385 16.45 -23.78 -14.09
N PRO A 386 17.56 -24.40 -13.64
CA PRO A 386 18.89 -23.83 -13.83
C PRO A 386 19.18 -23.59 -15.32
N SER A 387 19.44 -22.33 -15.71
CA SER A 387 19.83 -22.02 -17.08
C SER A 387 21.17 -22.67 -17.42
N ALA A 388 21.22 -23.39 -18.54
CA ALA A 388 22.33 -24.27 -18.93
C ALA A 388 23.51 -23.52 -19.56
N GLY A 389 23.93 -22.41 -18.95
CA GLY A 389 25.05 -21.58 -19.39
C GLY A 389 24.89 -20.14 -18.90
N GLY A 390 25.71 -19.72 -17.93
CA GLY A 390 25.66 -18.36 -17.37
C GLY A 390 26.32 -17.31 -18.25
N ASN A 391 25.86 -17.15 -19.50
CA ASN A 391 26.17 -16.04 -20.40
C ASN A 391 25.29 -16.07 -21.67
N ALA A 392 25.07 -14.88 -22.24
CA ALA A 392 24.21 -14.57 -23.40
C ALA A 392 22.70 -14.61 -23.14
N ALA A 393 21.98 -13.73 -23.84
CA ALA A 393 20.55 -13.47 -23.65
C ALA A 393 19.71 -14.74 -23.75
N ALA A 394 18.81 -14.93 -22.77
CA ALA A 394 17.83 -16.00 -22.81
C ALA A 394 16.87 -15.75 -23.97
N SER A 395 16.94 -16.58 -25.02
CA SER A 395 15.89 -16.61 -26.04
C SER A 395 14.54 -16.84 -25.35
N ALA A 396 13.46 -16.21 -25.83
CA ALA A 396 12.13 -16.24 -25.19
C ALA A 396 11.64 -17.64 -24.74
N ALA A 397 12.10 -18.71 -25.41
CA ALA A 397 11.94 -20.11 -24.99
C ALA A 397 12.55 -20.52 -23.62
N GLN A 398 13.14 -19.60 -22.85
CA GLN A 398 13.66 -19.82 -21.48
C GLN A 398 13.14 -18.84 -20.42
N ARG A 399 12.29 -17.86 -20.77
CA ARG A 399 11.58 -17.02 -19.79
C ARG A 399 10.60 -17.90 -19.00
N PRO A 400 10.54 -17.82 -17.66
CA PRO A 400 9.49 -18.53 -16.92
C PRO A 400 8.12 -17.93 -17.27
N SER A 401 7.08 -18.76 -17.22
CA SER A 401 5.71 -18.24 -17.14
C SER A 401 5.47 -17.69 -15.73
N PRO A 402 4.98 -16.44 -15.58
CA PRO A 402 4.41 -16.01 -14.31
C PRO A 402 3.13 -16.80 -14.00
N ILE A 403 2.73 -16.84 -12.74
CA ILE A 403 1.42 -17.35 -12.30
C ILE A 403 0.34 -16.31 -12.62
N ALA A 404 0.62 -15.07 -12.24
CA ALA A 404 -0.19 -13.89 -12.49
C ALA A 404 0.72 -12.73 -12.93
N SER A 405 0.24 -11.85 -13.80
CA SER A 405 0.97 -10.68 -14.27
C SER A 405 -0.01 -9.58 -14.67
N PHE A 406 0.26 -8.35 -14.21
CA PHE A 406 -0.66 -7.23 -14.29
C PHE A 406 0.04 -6.02 -14.93
N ASN A 407 -0.59 -5.43 -15.96
CA ASN A 407 -0.15 -4.21 -16.65
C ASN A 407 -1.17 -3.08 -16.37
N PHE A 408 -1.37 -2.79 -15.08
CA PHE A 408 -2.28 -1.74 -14.63
C PHE A 408 -1.56 -0.39 -14.49
N HIS A 409 -0.40 -0.36 -13.84
CA HIS A 409 0.42 0.83 -13.70
C HIS A 409 0.97 1.33 -15.05
N LYS A 410 1.35 2.60 -15.09
CA LYS A 410 1.75 3.31 -16.32
C LYS A 410 3.12 3.98 -16.24
N GLU A 411 3.74 3.91 -15.06
CA GLU A 411 5.16 4.20 -14.82
C GLU A 411 5.78 3.06 -13.98
N GLN A 412 7.10 3.09 -13.79
CA GLN A 412 7.89 2.08 -13.08
C GLN A 412 7.33 1.70 -11.70
N ILE A 413 7.37 0.41 -11.36
CA ILE A 413 7.01 -0.07 -10.03
C ILE A 413 8.12 0.32 -9.04
N THR A 414 7.75 0.98 -7.94
CA THR A 414 8.67 1.54 -6.93
C THR A 414 8.73 0.72 -5.64
N SER A 415 7.68 -0.04 -5.30
CA SER A 415 7.70 -1.07 -4.26
C SER A 415 6.64 -2.15 -4.51
N VAL A 416 6.86 -3.33 -3.94
CA VAL A 416 5.88 -4.43 -3.86
C VAL A 416 6.06 -5.17 -2.54
N GLU A 417 4.96 -5.43 -1.81
CA GLU A 417 5.01 -6.24 -0.58
C GLU A 417 3.80 -7.18 -0.44
N TRP A 418 4.06 -8.47 -0.24
CA TRP A 418 3.06 -9.43 0.24
C TRP A 418 2.54 -9.02 1.62
N HIS A 419 1.24 -9.20 1.87
CA HIS A 419 0.68 -9.02 3.20
C HIS A 419 1.38 -9.94 4.23
N PRO A 420 1.73 -9.45 5.44
CA PRO A 420 2.58 -10.20 6.37
C PRO A 420 1.93 -11.49 6.90
N THR A 421 0.59 -11.57 6.91
CA THR A 421 -0.17 -12.72 7.46
C THR A 421 -1.16 -13.35 6.48
N ASP A 422 -1.21 -12.89 5.23
CA ASP A 422 -2.10 -13.41 4.18
C ASP A 422 -1.26 -13.76 2.95
N ASP A 423 -1.58 -14.84 2.23
CA ASP A 423 -0.80 -15.30 1.07
C ASP A 423 -1.46 -15.02 -0.29
N SER A 424 -2.61 -14.34 -0.28
CA SER A 424 -3.31 -13.83 -1.47
C SER A 424 -3.09 -12.32 -1.69
N ILE A 425 -2.94 -11.53 -0.62
CA ILE A 425 -2.91 -10.06 -0.71
C ILE A 425 -1.51 -9.50 -0.99
N VAL A 426 -1.43 -8.53 -1.91
CA VAL A 426 -0.21 -7.80 -2.30
C VAL A 426 -0.48 -6.29 -2.35
N ALA A 427 0.45 -5.49 -1.80
CA ALA A 427 0.51 -4.04 -2.03
C ALA A 427 1.58 -3.73 -3.08
N VAL A 428 1.32 -2.74 -3.95
CA VAL A 428 2.24 -2.28 -5.01
C VAL A 428 2.25 -0.75 -5.01
N SER A 429 3.40 -0.11 -5.15
CA SER A 429 3.51 1.33 -5.43
C SER A 429 4.22 1.58 -6.75
N ALA A 430 3.88 2.65 -7.46
CA ALA A 430 4.48 2.98 -8.76
C ALA A 430 4.68 4.49 -8.95
N GLY A 431 5.48 4.85 -9.97
CA GLY A 431 5.77 6.23 -10.36
C GLY A 431 4.53 7.06 -10.75
N ASP A 432 3.43 6.40 -11.14
CA ASP A 432 2.15 7.03 -11.52
C ASP A 432 1.34 7.61 -10.34
N ASN A 433 2.02 7.91 -9.23
CA ASN A 433 1.48 8.47 -7.99
C ASN A 433 0.39 7.60 -7.33
N THR A 434 0.48 6.27 -7.47
CA THR A 434 -0.48 5.37 -6.80
C THR A 434 0.17 4.27 -5.97
N VAL A 435 -0.57 3.86 -4.94
CA VAL A 435 -0.38 2.63 -4.17
C VAL A 435 -1.64 1.79 -4.36
N THR A 436 -1.50 0.58 -4.86
CA THR A 436 -2.61 -0.32 -5.18
C THR A 436 -2.58 -1.56 -4.29
N LEU A 437 -3.77 -2.03 -3.90
CA LEU A 437 -3.95 -3.27 -3.15
C LEU A 437 -4.61 -4.31 -4.04
N TRP A 438 -4.11 -5.54 -3.98
CA TRP A 438 -4.50 -6.64 -4.84
C TRP A 438 -4.81 -7.89 -4.02
N ASP A 439 -5.80 -8.66 -4.44
CA ASP A 439 -6.11 -10.00 -3.92
C ASP A 439 -6.05 -11.02 -5.05
N LEU A 440 -5.12 -11.97 -4.93
CA LEU A 440 -4.85 -13.02 -5.90
C LEU A 440 -5.75 -14.26 -5.76
N ALA A 441 -6.64 -14.30 -4.75
CA ALA A 441 -7.69 -15.31 -4.61
C ALA A 441 -8.99 -14.92 -5.35
N VAL A 442 -9.11 -13.68 -5.83
CA VAL A 442 -10.24 -13.25 -6.67
C VAL A 442 -10.14 -13.90 -8.06
N GLU A 443 -11.01 -14.88 -8.30
CA GLU A 443 -11.31 -15.45 -9.60
C GLU A 443 -12.70 -14.95 -10.04
N LEU A 444 -12.88 -14.61 -11.32
CA LEU A 444 -14.20 -14.24 -11.85
C LEU A 444 -15.05 -15.50 -12.09
N ASP A 445 -16.33 -15.44 -11.73
CA ASP A 445 -17.33 -16.30 -12.36
C ASP A 445 -17.67 -15.75 -13.76
N ASP A 446 -17.80 -16.63 -14.75
CA ASP A 446 -17.97 -16.27 -16.16
C ASP A 446 -19.24 -15.41 -16.39
N GLU A 447 -20.26 -15.55 -15.53
CA GLU A 447 -21.49 -14.77 -15.61
C GLU A 447 -21.36 -13.33 -15.09
N GLU A 448 -20.56 -13.09 -14.04
CA GLU A 448 -20.42 -11.78 -13.37
C GLU A 448 -19.44 -10.85 -14.12
N SER A 449 -18.51 -11.43 -14.88
CA SER A 449 -17.57 -10.73 -15.78
C SER A 449 -18.21 -9.77 -16.80
N LYS A 450 -19.53 -9.81 -16.95
CA LYS A 450 -20.33 -8.99 -17.88
C LYS A 450 -20.71 -7.62 -17.30
N ASP A 451 -20.67 -7.46 -15.98
CA ASP A 451 -21.20 -6.29 -15.26
C ASP A 451 -20.12 -5.52 -14.50
N THR A 452 -19.00 -5.22 -15.19
CA THR A 452 -17.82 -4.56 -14.61
C THR A 452 -18.01 -3.06 -14.28
N ALA A 453 -19.24 -2.62 -13.99
CA ALA A 453 -19.65 -1.23 -13.82
C ALA A 453 -19.15 -0.26 -14.93
N GLY A 454 -18.96 -0.78 -16.15
CA GLY A 454 -18.39 -0.05 -17.31
C GLY A 454 -16.85 0.00 -17.40
N VAL A 455 -16.11 -0.53 -16.42
CA VAL A 455 -14.65 -0.42 -16.33
C VAL A 455 -13.91 -1.62 -16.96
N GLN A 456 -14.06 -1.81 -18.28
CA GLN A 456 -13.58 -2.98 -19.04
C GLN A 456 -12.05 -3.25 -19.05
N ASP A 457 -11.22 -2.45 -18.36
CA ASP A 457 -9.75 -2.55 -18.38
C ASP A 457 -9.12 -2.64 -16.97
N VAL A 458 -9.93 -2.74 -15.92
CA VAL A 458 -9.43 -2.97 -14.55
C VAL A 458 -9.44 -4.48 -14.26
N PRO A 459 -8.32 -5.10 -13.83
CA PRO A 459 -8.33 -6.50 -13.43
C PRO A 459 -9.17 -6.69 -12.16
N PRO A 460 -9.94 -7.79 -12.05
CA PRO A 460 -10.82 -8.05 -10.90
C PRO A 460 -10.04 -8.23 -9.58
N GLN A 461 -8.76 -8.60 -9.66
CA GLN A 461 -7.87 -8.71 -8.49
C GLN A 461 -7.50 -7.35 -7.86
N LEU A 462 -7.80 -6.21 -8.50
CA LEU A 462 -7.50 -4.88 -7.94
C LEU A 462 -8.56 -4.49 -6.90
N LEU A 463 -8.22 -4.60 -5.61
CA LEU A 463 -9.12 -4.24 -4.50
C LEU A 463 -9.18 -2.72 -4.25
N PHE A 464 -8.07 -1.99 -4.46
CA PHE A 464 -7.97 -0.61 -4.01
C PHE A 464 -6.94 0.21 -4.79
N VAL A 465 -7.19 1.52 -4.93
CA VAL A 465 -6.24 2.51 -5.47
C VAL A 465 -6.17 3.70 -4.50
N HIS A 466 -5.04 3.86 -3.83
CA HIS A 466 -4.70 5.02 -3.02
C HIS A 466 -3.81 5.97 -3.84
N TYR A 467 -4.12 7.27 -3.86
CA TYR A 467 -3.27 8.29 -4.50
C TYR A 467 -2.21 8.78 -3.50
N GLN A 468 -0.94 8.72 -3.89
CA GLN A 468 0.20 9.14 -3.08
C GLN A 468 1.22 9.85 -3.96
N ASN A 469 1.42 11.15 -3.74
CA ASN A 469 2.27 11.95 -4.62
C ASN A 469 3.74 11.49 -4.53
N LEU A 470 4.35 11.26 -5.69
CA LEU A 470 5.72 10.77 -5.87
C LEU A 470 6.00 9.42 -5.17
N ALA A 471 5.00 8.54 -5.00
CA ALA A 471 5.10 7.26 -4.28
C ALA A 471 6.42 6.48 -4.50
N LYS A 472 7.19 6.29 -3.42
CA LYS A 472 8.51 5.64 -3.42
C LYS A 472 8.53 4.25 -2.81
N GLU A 473 7.93 4.10 -1.64
CA GLU A 473 7.94 2.85 -0.91
C GLU A 473 6.63 2.72 -0.12
N VAL A 474 6.11 1.50 -0.03
CA VAL A 474 4.96 1.10 0.79
C VAL A 474 5.36 -0.08 1.67
N HIS A 475 4.86 -0.10 2.91
CA HIS A 475 5.03 -1.20 3.86
C HIS A 475 3.73 -1.51 4.62
N TRP A 476 3.47 -2.79 4.83
CA TRP A 476 2.38 -3.26 5.70
C TRP A 476 2.75 -3.12 7.19
N HIS A 477 1.86 -2.57 8.02
CA HIS A 477 2.15 -2.40 9.44
C HIS A 477 2.07 -3.75 10.20
N PRO A 478 3.18 -4.30 10.71
CA PRO A 478 3.28 -5.70 11.14
C PRO A 478 2.59 -6.02 12.49
N GLN A 479 1.87 -5.04 13.05
CA GLN A 479 1.15 -5.10 14.33
C GLN A 479 -0.23 -4.44 14.32
N ILE A 480 -0.64 -3.78 13.21
CA ILE A 480 -1.95 -3.13 13.04
C ILE A 480 -2.54 -3.70 11.74
N PRO A 481 -3.38 -4.74 11.80
CA PRO A 481 -3.84 -5.46 10.60
C PRO A 481 -4.58 -4.56 9.61
N GLY A 482 -4.28 -4.72 8.32
CA GLY A 482 -4.85 -3.92 7.23
C GLY A 482 -4.31 -2.49 7.11
N ALA A 483 -3.49 -2.01 8.05
CA ALA A 483 -2.84 -0.70 7.93
C ALA A 483 -1.56 -0.78 7.10
N LEU A 484 -1.37 0.23 6.26
CA LEU A 484 -0.17 0.48 5.46
C LEU A 484 0.43 1.84 5.82
N VAL A 485 1.72 1.95 5.54
CA VAL A 485 2.43 3.22 5.47
C VAL A 485 3.00 3.35 4.06
N ALA A 486 2.89 4.52 3.44
CA ALA A 486 3.54 4.85 2.18
C ALA A 486 4.35 6.14 2.32
N THR A 487 5.44 6.27 1.56
CA THR A 487 6.26 7.48 1.51
C THR A 487 6.40 8.00 0.07
N GLY A 488 6.60 9.30 -0.06
CA GLY A 488 6.57 10.03 -1.33
C GLY A 488 7.05 11.46 -1.12
N GLU A 489 6.22 12.44 -1.44
CA GLU A 489 6.38 13.82 -0.94
C GLU A 489 6.12 13.89 0.58
N GLU A 490 5.12 13.15 1.07
CA GLU A 490 4.77 13.02 2.48
C GLU A 490 4.65 11.55 2.90
N PHE A 491 4.51 11.28 4.20
CA PHE A 491 4.11 9.95 4.69
C PHE A 491 2.59 9.87 4.76
N SER A 492 1.99 8.93 4.03
CA SER A 492 0.58 8.56 4.22
C SER A 492 0.48 7.31 5.08
N VAL A 493 -0.41 7.34 6.08
CA VAL A 493 -0.64 6.29 7.07
C VAL A 493 -2.12 5.93 7.00
N PHE A 494 -2.44 4.79 6.38
CA PHE A 494 -3.82 4.50 6.00
C PHE A 494 -4.23 3.05 6.24
N ARG A 495 -5.54 2.84 6.42
CA ARG A 495 -6.18 1.53 6.50
C ARG A 495 -7.48 1.59 5.73
N THR A 496 -7.66 0.70 4.76
CA THR A 496 -8.88 0.66 3.94
C THR A 496 -10.03 -0.02 4.69
N ILE A 497 -11.23 0.00 4.12
CA ILE A 497 -12.33 -0.87 4.56
C ILE A 497 -12.14 -2.34 4.10
N SER A 498 -11.37 -2.54 3.03
CA SER A 498 -11.22 -3.82 2.30
C SER A 498 -10.19 -4.80 2.92
N VAL A 499 -9.33 -4.35 3.85
CA VAL A 499 -8.25 -5.13 4.49
C VAL A 499 -8.14 -4.83 5.99
#